data_AF-A0A9D7RPR2-F1
#
_entry.id   AF-A0A9D7RPR2-F1
#
_cell.length_a   1.000
_cell.length_b   1.000
_cell.length_c   1.000
_cell.angle_alpha   90.00
_cell.angle_beta   90.00
_cell.angle_gamma   90.00
#
_symmetry.space_group_name_H-M   'P 1'
#
loop_
_entity.id
_entity.type
_entity.pdbx_description
1 polymer ?
#
loop_
_entity_poly.entity_id
_entity_poly.type
_entity_poly.pdbx_seq_one_letter_code
_entity_poly.pdbx_strand_id
1 'polypeptide(L)'
;MRTLSTLLLITITLLSSGQDWALINPAYRYNYSDDGTDTISNQIRVMEVDTLGVDSVLYTLNRIAFLCDSCPASLGGLCDGCFMWVDQPQFLRGSALHTPGLWTLMDPDTLLLLVPPVLGQNWAADPTGTVTAAVVALEEDSYLGELDSIATIATSGGDTLVLSRSYGLVRMVRSDGTIYAGIGVEGPELGELFPDPIEFFQYNSGDVLQYHRYGMLMYGSDWREFNYYIKTIYGERVDSDTGYTISFTRGYYQQWFLYPEGVTGVTEFGTQFFPMQPEYPMDVILESYPKELLQILDENGNIQYSFAANRNMNDQGLHQISSIEDSIEDYRSYNTISEYPTNMYNNLYPLIEQGIFNEYIEGIGLYKWGFESYFEPRDILILSGSCVNGDTIGSLIPDAYFFGTLGMNNTVAAIPYHLISTLCDKELLIKSDSDARSEWTIIDLHGRHLKHGTLRHSLSSVDVGSLATGTYVFMASSAQGQWSQRFVVAR
;
A
#
# COMPACT_ATOMS: atom_id res chain seq x y z
N MET A 1 -33.91 37.37 -17.26
CA MET A 1 -34.16 36.62 -16.01
C MET A 1 -35.01 35.38 -16.27
N ARG A 2 -36.36 35.39 -16.27
CA ARG A 2 -37.18 34.16 -16.45
C ARG A 2 -36.73 33.24 -17.60
N THR A 3 -36.46 33.78 -18.79
CA THR A 3 -35.95 33.04 -19.96
C THR A 3 -34.56 32.44 -19.78
N LEU A 4 -33.70 33.08 -18.99
CA LEU A 4 -32.35 32.58 -18.65
C LEU A 4 -32.45 31.41 -17.66
N SER A 5 -33.36 31.51 -16.68
CA SER A 5 -33.64 30.44 -15.72
C SER A 5 -34.21 29.19 -16.39
N THR A 6 -35.12 29.33 -17.37
CA THR A 6 -35.59 28.17 -18.14
C THR A 6 -34.51 27.58 -19.04
N LEU A 7 -33.66 28.40 -19.65
CA LEU A 7 -32.54 27.88 -20.46
C LEU A 7 -31.54 27.10 -19.58
N LEU A 8 -31.23 27.62 -18.38
CA LEU A 8 -30.34 26.97 -17.41
C LEU A 8 -30.90 25.61 -16.94
N LEU A 9 -32.20 25.52 -16.59
CA LEU A 9 -32.83 24.24 -16.24
C LEU A 9 -32.77 23.25 -17.41
N ILE A 10 -33.02 23.70 -18.65
CA ILE A 10 -32.98 22.83 -19.83
C ILE A 10 -31.56 22.30 -20.08
N THR A 11 -30.51 23.12 -19.89
CA THR A 11 -29.13 22.63 -19.97
C THR A 11 -28.77 21.65 -18.87
N ILE A 12 -29.31 21.79 -17.65
CA ILE A 12 -29.08 20.82 -16.57
C ILE A 12 -29.72 19.46 -16.91
N THR A 13 -30.95 19.45 -17.45
CA THR A 13 -31.60 18.21 -17.93
C THR A 13 -30.99 17.60 -19.21
N LEU A 14 -30.01 18.27 -19.82
CA LEU A 14 -29.25 17.76 -20.97
C LEU A 14 -27.84 17.24 -20.57
N LEU A 15 -27.48 17.33 -19.28
CA LEU A 15 -26.25 16.76 -18.73
C LEU A 15 -26.50 15.44 -17.98
N SER A 16 -27.75 15.08 -17.69
CA SER A 16 -28.14 13.75 -17.21
C SER A 16 -28.13 12.71 -18.34
N SER A 17 -26.95 12.50 -18.93
CA SER A 17 -26.70 11.52 -19.99
C SER A 17 -26.53 10.10 -19.43
N GLY A 18 -27.57 9.58 -18.78
CA GLY A 18 -27.63 8.15 -18.44
C GLY A 18 -27.52 7.28 -19.71
N GLN A 19 -26.93 6.09 -19.60
CA GLN A 19 -26.49 5.31 -20.77
C GLN A 19 -27.62 4.66 -21.62
N ASP A 20 -28.87 5.08 -21.42
CA ASP A 20 -30.12 4.70 -22.11
C ASP A 20 -30.24 3.21 -22.49
N TRP A 21 -30.12 2.34 -21.47
CA TRP A 21 -30.13 0.88 -21.59
C TRP A 21 -28.96 0.27 -22.39
N ALA A 22 -27.88 1.00 -22.65
CA ALA A 22 -26.60 0.37 -22.93
C ALA A 22 -26.22 -0.52 -21.73
N LEU A 23 -25.68 -1.71 -22.00
CA LEU A 23 -25.29 -2.65 -20.94
C LEU A 23 -24.01 -2.19 -20.23
N ILE A 24 -23.09 -1.57 -20.98
CA ILE A 24 -21.75 -1.18 -20.55
C ILE A 24 -21.40 0.15 -21.22
N ASN A 25 -20.90 1.12 -20.44
CA ASN A 25 -20.32 2.37 -20.92
C ASN A 25 -18.79 2.28 -20.87
N PRO A 26 -18.04 2.50 -21.97
CA PRO A 26 -16.57 2.41 -21.99
C PRO A 26 -15.87 3.53 -21.19
N ALA A 27 -16.60 4.53 -20.69
CA ALA A 27 -16.09 5.53 -19.76
C ALA A 27 -16.13 5.06 -18.30
N TYR A 28 -16.89 4.02 -17.95
CA TYR A 28 -17.18 3.62 -16.57
C TYR A 28 -16.45 2.33 -16.16
N ARG A 29 -16.33 2.11 -14.84
CA ARG A 29 -16.00 0.81 -14.24
C ARG A 29 -17.10 0.44 -13.25
N TYR A 30 -17.53 -0.81 -13.28
CA TYR A 30 -18.67 -1.30 -12.51
C TYR A 30 -18.18 -2.27 -11.44
N ASN A 31 -18.40 -1.93 -10.18
CA ASN A 31 -17.91 -2.66 -9.02
C ASN A 31 -19.05 -3.52 -8.42
N TYR A 32 -18.76 -4.79 -8.16
CA TYR A 32 -19.72 -5.78 -7.68
C TYR A 32 -19.19 -6.52 -6.44
N SER A 33 -20.11 -6.91 -5.55
CA SER A 33 -19.90 -7.90 -4.48
C SER A 33 -20.60 -9.22 -4.84
N ASP A 34 -20.02 -10.35 -4.45
CA ASP A 34 -20.62 -11.69 -4.50
C ASP A 34 -20.97 -12.29 -3.12
N ASP A 35 -20.51 -11.67 -2.03
CA ASP A 35 -20.79 -12.08 -0.64
C ASP A 35 -21.92 -11.28 0.04
N GLY A 36 -22.34 -10.15 -0.56
CA GLY A 36 -23.36 -9.26 -0.02
C GLY A 36 -22.85 -8.19 0.95
N THR A 37 -21.53 -7.96 0.98
CA THR A 37 -20.90 -6.85 1.72
C THR A 37 -20.63 -5.64 0.81
N ASP A 38 -19.97 -4.64 1.37
CA ASP A 38 -19.29 -3.51 0.73
C ASP A 38 -17.98 -3.90 0.01
N THR A 39 -17.50 -5.13 0.17
CA THR A 39 -16.25 -5.60 -0.46
C THR A 39 -16.42 -5.83 -1.96
N ILE A 40 -15.61 -5.14 -2.78
CA ILE A 40 -15.58 -5.31 -4.23
C ILE A 40 -14.89 -6.64 -4.58
N SER A 41 -15.68 -7.66 -4.94
CA SER A 41 -15.18 -8.97 -5.41
C SER A 41 -14.85 -8.98 -6.90
N ASN A 42 -15.54 -8.15 -7.70
CA ASN A 42 -15.36 -8.08 -9.15
C ASN A 42 -15.47 -6.63 -9.66
N GLN A 43 -14.59 -6.26 -10.59
CA GLN A 43 -14.75 -5.04 -11.39
C GLN A 43 -14.90 -5.41 -12.87
N ILE A 44 -15.96 -4.92 -13.50
CA ILE A 44 -16.11 -4.95 -14.97
C ILE A 44 -15.73 -3.60 -15.55
N ARG A 45 -14.81 -3.59 -16.52
CA ARG A 45 -14.46 -2.43 -17.34
C ARG A 45 -14.14 -2.83 -18.78
N VAL A 46 -14.28 -1.88 -19.69
CA VAL A 46 -13.87 -2.04 -21.09
C VAL A 46 -12.37 -1.80 -21.22
N MET A 47 -11.67 -2.70 -21.91
CA MET A 47 -10.25 -2.57 -22.25
C MET A 47 -10.03 -2.08 -23.69
N GLU A 48 -10.89 -2.48 -24.63
CA GLU A 48 -10.76 -2.15 -26.06
C GLU A 48 -12.15 -1.93 -26.70
N VAL A 49 -12.23 -1.06 -27.71
CA VAL A 49 -13.47 -0.69 -28.41
C VAL A 49 -13.25 -0.74 -29.92
N ASP A 50 -13.88 -1.71 -30.57
CA ASP A 50 -13.67 -2.03 -31.99
C ASP A 50 -14.94 -1.71 -32.80
N THR A 51 -14.83 -0.83 -33.82
CA THR A 51 -15.97 -0.47 -34.69
C THR A 51 -16.07 -1.41 -35.90
N LEU A 52 -16.80 -2.51 -35.73
CA LEU A 52 -16.99 -3.55 -36.75
C LEU A 52 -17.91 -3.12 -37.92
N GLY A 53 -18.53 -1.94 -37.82
CA GLY A 53 -19.39 -1.35 -38.84
C GLY A 53 -19.90 0.03 -38.43
N VAL A 54 -20.87 0.57 -39.18
CA VAL A 54 -21.52 1.84 -38.84
C VAL A 54 -22.33 1.74 -37.55
N ASP A 55 -23.05 0.62 -37.39
CA ASP A 55 -23.99 0.36 -36.30
C ASP A 55 -23.54 -0.87 -35.46
N SER A 56 -22.24 -1.11 -35.30
CA SER A 56 -21.74 -2.31 -34.63
C SER A 56 -20.43 -2.05 -33.89
N VAL A 57 -20.44 -2.25 -32.57
CA VAL A 57 -19.30 -1.98 -31.70
C VAL A 57 -19.03 -3.20 -30.83
N LEU A 58 -17.81 -3.73 -30.91
CA LEU A 58 -17.30 -4.78 -30.03
C LEU A 58 -16.55 -4.13 -28.86
N TYR A 59 -16.83 -4.60 -27.65
CA TYR A 59 -16.16 -4.21 -26.42
C TYR A 59 -15.41 -5.42 -25.86
N THR A 60 -14.09 -5.33 -25.72
CA THR A 60 -13.29 -6.34 -25.01
C THR A 60 -13.33 -6.00 -23.52
N LEU A 61 -13.69 -6.97 -22.67
CA LEU A 61 -13.82 -6.75 -21.21
C LEU A 61 -12.57 -7.23 -20.47
N ASN A 62 -12.30 -6.63 -19.31
CA ASN A 62 -11.15 -6.99 -18.49
C ASN A 62 -11.24 -8.45 -18.00
N ARG A 63 -10.10 -9.15 -18.15
CA ARG A 63 -9.92 -10.54 -17.76
C ARG A 63 -9.33 -10.64 -16.36
N ILE A 64 -9.61 -11.75 -15.69
CA ILE A 64 -9.10 -12.05 -14.36
C ILE A 64 -8.33 -13.36 -14.36
N ALA A 65 -7.81 -13.74 -13.20
CA ALA A 65 -7.18 -15.03 -12.97
C ALA A 65 -7.79 -15.74 -11.76
N PHE A 66 -7.92 -17.07 -11.85
CA PHE A 66 -8.38 -17.93 -10.76
C PHE A 66 -7.25 -18.86 -10.30
N LEU A 67 -7.22 -19.24 -9.02
CA LEU A 67 -6.40 -20.35 -8.56
C LEU A 67 -6.91 -21.67 -9.19
N CYS A 68 -6.02 -22.42 -9.83
CA CYS A 68 -6.33 -23.77 -10.32
C CYS A 68 -5.97 -24.80 -9.24
N ASP A 69 -6.84 -24.93 -8.24
CA ASP A 69 -6.75 -25.89 -7.13
C ASP A 69 -6.53 -27.36 -7.55
N SER A 70 -6.93 -27.69 -8.77
CA SER A 70 -6.97 -29.02 -9.37
C SER A 70 -5.89 -29.24 -10.44
N CYS A 71 -5.06 -28.24 -10.74
CA CYS A 71 -3.96 -28.37 -11.69
C CYS A 71 -2.80 -29.20 -11.10
N PRO A 72 -2.39 -30.32 -11.72
CA PRO A 72 -1.31 -31.14 -11.20
C PRO A 72 0.08 -30.54 -11.49
N ALA A 73 1.02 -30.70 -10.56
CA ALA A 73 2.41 -30.24 -10.66
C ALA A 73 3.11 -30.70 -11.96
N SER A 74 2.67 -31.81 -12.54
CA SER A 74 3.13 -32.30 -13.84
C SER A 74 2.94 -31.34 -15.03
N LEU A 75 2.16 -30.27 -14.86
CA LEU A 75 2.09 -29.16 -15.82
C LEU A 75 3.30 -28.21 -15.76
N GLY A 76 4.25 -28.43 -14.84
CA GLY A 76 5.50 -27.66 -14.70
C GLY A 76 5.58 -26.75 -13.47
N GLY A 77 4.67 -26.92 -12.51
CA GLY A 77 4.58 -26.11 -11.29
C GLY A 77 5.21 -26.79 -10.06
N LEU A 78 5.37 -26.03 -8.97
CA LEU A 78 6.01 -26.50 -7.74
C LEU A 78 5.15 -27.51 -6.95
N CYS A 79 3.83 -27.44 -7.08
CA CYS A 79 2.88 -28.29 -6.34
C CYS A 79 1.54 -28.42 -7.08
N ASP A 80 0.81 -29.49 -6.76
CA ASP A 80 -0.59 -29.62 -7.18
C ASP A 80 -1.41 -28.46 -6.58
N GLY A 81 -2.29 -27.85 -7.36
CA GLY A 81 -3.07 -26.68 -6.96
C GLY A 81 -2.37 -25.32 -7.08
N CYS A 82 -1.05 -25.31 -7.33
CA CYS A 82 -0.20 -24.11 -7.27
C CYS A 82 -0.06 -23.40 -8.63
N PHE A 83 -1.16 -23.29 -9.38
CA PHE A 83 -1.22 -22.64 -10.69
C PHE A 83 -2.34 -21.62 -10.73
N MET A 84 -2.29 -20.67 -11.67
CA MET A 84 -3.40 -19.76 -11.95
C MET A 84 -3.88 -19.94 -13.39
N TRP A 85 -5.19 -20.07 -13.59
CA TRP A 85 -5.82 -19.84 -14.89
C TRP A 85 -5.85 -18.34 -15.13
N VAL A 86 -5.07 -17.84 -16.09
CA VAL A 86 -5.05 -16.43 -16.52
C VAL A 86 -5.92 -16.22 -17.76
N ASP A 87 -6.14 -14.97 -18.17
CA ASP A 87 -6.93 -14.57 -19.35
C ASP A 87 -8.42 -14.99 -19.29
N GLN A 88 -8.94 -15.18 -18.07
CA GLN A 88 -10.27 -15.77 -17.88
C GLN A 88 -11.39 -14.72 -17.96
N PRO A 89 -12.52 -15.04 -18.60
CA PRO A 89 -13.69 -14.18 -18.63
C PRO A 89 -14.37 -14.11 -17.25
N GLN A 90 -14.94 -12.95 -16.93
CA GLN A 90 -15.69 -12.73 -15.70
C GLN A 90 -17.16 -13.19 -15.82
N PHE A 91 -17.96 -13.00 -14.77
CA PHE A 91 -19.37 -13.37 -14.77
C PHE A 91 -20.18 -12.70 -15.89
N LEU A 92 -19.75 -11.51 -16.37
CA LEU A 92 -20.35 -10.81 -17.53
C LEU A 92 -19.77 -11.25 -18.90
N ARG A 93 -19.03 -12.37 -18.95
CA ARG A 93 -18.30 -12.87 -20.12
C ARG A 93 -17.05 -12.03 -20.43
N GLY A 94 -16.29 -12.43 -21.46
CA GLY A 94 -15.02 -11.83 -21.84
C GLY A 94 -15.11 -10.72 -22.90
N SER A 95 -16.24 -10.59 -23.59
CA SER A 95 -16.49 -9.56 -24.60
C SER A 95 -17.98 -9.31 -24.82
N ALA A 96 -18.33 -8.16 -25.38
CA ALA A 96 -19.70 -7.75 -25.64
C ALA A 96 -19.82 -7.06 -27.01
N LEU A 97 -20.65 -7.59 -27.91
CA LEU A 97 -20.99 -6.96 -29.19
C LEU A 97 -22.32 -6.23 -29.08
N HIS A 98 -22.31 -4.91 -29.27
CA HIS A 98 -23.50 -4.08 -29.36
C HIS A 98 -23.91 -3.84 -30.82
N THR A 99 -25.20 -4.00 -31.08
CA THR A 99 -25.90 -3.73 -32.35
C THR A 99 -27.28 -3.11 -32.04
N PRO A 100 -28.01 -2.51 -33.00
CA PRO A 100 -29.22 -1.75 -32.70
C PRO A 100 -30.30 -2.60 -32.01
N GLY A 101 -30.44 -2.39 -30.71
CA GLY A 101 -31.40 -3.07 -29.84
C GLY A 101 -30.98 -4.46 -29.32
N LEU A 102 -29.73 -4.87 -29.51
CA LEU A 102 -29.21 -6.17 -29.08
C LEU A 102 -27.76 -6.06 -28.59
N TRP A 103 -27.54 -6.50 -27.35
CA TRP A 103 -26.23 -6.87 -26.82
C TRP A 103 -26.01 -8.38 -26.93
N THR A 104 -24.86 -8.78 -27.45
CA THR A 104 -24.40 -10.16 -27.56
C THR A 104 -23.13 -10.32 -26.71
N LEU A 105 -23.29 -10.83 -25.49
CA LEU A 105 -22.19 -11.19 -24.61
C LEU A 105 -21.56 -12.50 -25.08
N MET A 106 -20.23 -12.59 -25.08
CA MET A 106 -19.47 -13.71 -25.66
C MET A 106 -18.21 -14.03 -24.85
N ASP A 107 -17.77 -15.28 -24.94
CA ASP A 107 -16.60 -15.90 -24.27
C ASP A 107 -16.84 -16.18 -22.77
N PRO A 108 -17.03 -17.45 -22.35
CA PRO A 108 -16.82 -18.69 -23.12
C PRO A 108 -18.04 -19.12 -23.95
N ASP A 109 -19.23 -18.66 -23.56
CA ASP A 109 -20.54 -18.94 -24.15
C ASP A 109 -21.26 -17.63 -24.54
N THR A 110 -22.43 -17.73 -25.19
CA THR A 110 -23.14 -16.57 -25.75
C THR A 110 -24.44 -16.29 -25.02
N LEU A 111 -24.63 -15.03 -24.58
CA LEU A 111 -25.88 -14.53 -23.98
C LEU A 111 -26.38 -13.30 -24.75
N LEU A 112 -27.62 -13.36 -25.22
CA LEU A 112 -28.32 -12.34 -26.00
C LEU A 112 -29.25 -11.53 -25.08
N LEU A 113 -29.10 -10.21 -25.05
CA LEU A 113 -29.90 -9.29 -24.24
C LEU A 113 -30.50 -8.19 -25.13
N LEU A 114 -31.83 -8.10 -25.18
CA LEU A 114 -32.54 -7.08 -25.96
C LEU A 114 -32.69 -5.78 -25.15
N VAL A 115 -32.49 -4.66 -25.83
CA VAL A 115 -32.56 -3.30 -25.26
C VAL A 115 -33.29 -2.34 -26.22
N PRO A 116 -33.99 -1.32 -25.74
CA PRO A 116 -34.49 -1.18 -24.37
C PRO A 116 -35.46 -2.32 -24.02
N PRO A 117 -35.48 -2.79 -22.77
CA PRO A 117 -36.33 -3.90 -22.34
C PRO A 117 -37.81 -3.48 -22.34
N VAL A 118 -38.68 -4.29 -22.94
CA VAL A 118 -40.14 -4.10 -22.94
C VAL A 118 -40.80 -5.17 -22.07
N LEU A 119 -41.61 -4.76 -21.09
CA LEU A 119 -42.28 -5.69 -20.16
C LEU A 119 -43.09 -6.77 -20.89
N GLY A 120 -42.85 -8.05 -20.57
CA GLY A 120 -43.47 -9.21 -21.21
C GLY A 120 -42.90 -9.59 -22.58
N GLN A 121 -41.81 -8.94 -23.02
CA GLN A 121 -41.05 -9.35 -24.21
C GLN A 121 -40.23 -10.60 -23.89
N ASN A 122 -40.35 -11.62 -24.74
CA ASN A 122 -39.57 -12.86 -24.66
C ASN A 122 -38.74 -13.07 -25.94
N TRP A 123 -37.53 -13.63 -25.80
CA TRP A 123 -36.63 -13.94 -26.91
C TRP A 123 -35.78 -15.19 -26.61
N ALA A 124 -35.05 -15.68 -27.63
CA ALA A 124 -34.01 -16.68 -27.42
C ALA A 124 -32.79 -16.01 -26.78
N ALA A 125 -32.43 -16.42 -25.56
CA ALA A 125 -31.30 -15.89 -24.82
C ALA A 125 -29.95 -16.39 -25.35
N ASP A 126 -29.95 -17.44 -26.17
CA ASP A 126 -28.75 -18.05 -26.74
C ASP A 126 -28.93 -18.34 -28.25
N PRO A 127 -27.85 -18.46 -29.04
CA PRO A 127 -27.93 -18.70 -30.49
C PRO A 127 -28.58 -20.02 -30.93
N THR A 128 -28.71 -21.02 -30.04
CA THR A 128 -29.39 -22.30 -30.33
C THR A 128 -30.89 -22.26 -30.00
N GLY A 129 -31.36 -21.27 -29.24
CA GLY A 129 -32.74 -21.15 -28.79
C GLY A 129 -33.15 -22.21 -27.77
N THR A 130 -32.20 -22.75 -27.02
CA THR A 130 -32.46 -23.70 -25.92
C THR A 130 -32.73 -22.99 -24.59
N VAL A 131 -32.22 -21.76 -24.43
CA VAL A 131 -32.56 -20.86 -23.33
C VAL A 131 -33.40 -19.70 -23.88
N THR A 132 -34.49 -19.37 -23.22
CA THR A 132 -35.28 -18.16 -23.50
C THR A 132 -35.14 -17.15 -22.37
N ALA A 133 -35.14 -15.86 -22.68
CA ALA A 133 -35.21 -14.77 -21.72
C ALA A 133 -36.55 -14.03 -21.83
N ALA A 134 -36.97 -13.41 -20.72
CA ALA A 134 -38.23 -12.70 -20.58
C ALA A 134 -38.06 -11.46 -19.68
N VAL A 135 -38.55 -10.29 -20.09
CA VAL A 135 -38.67 -9.13 -19.18
C VAL A 135 -39.86 -9.36 -18.24
N VAL A 136 -39.59 -9.70 -16.98
CA VAL A 136 -40.60 -10.06 -15.98
C VAL A 136 -41.04 -8.89 -15.10
N ALA A 137 -40.20 -7.86 -14.95
CA ALA A 137 -40.53 -6.60 -14.30
C ALA A 137 -39.88 -5.41 -15.03
N LEU A 138 -40.52 -4.25 -14.96
CA LEU A 138 -40.04 -2.96 -15.46
C LEU A 138 -40.70 -1.88 -14.59
N GLU A 139 -39.90 -1.20 -13.77
CA GLU A 139 -40.37 -0.32 -12.70
C GLU A 139 -39.41 0.87 -12.47
N GLU A 140 -39.80 1.82 -11.61
CA GLU A 140 -38.92 2.89 -11.13
C GLU A 140 -38.49 2.54 -9.70
N ASP A 141 -37.18 2.43 -9.47
CA ASP A 141 -36.60 2.09 -8.17
C ASP A 141 -35.25 2.81 -7.99
N SER A 142 -34.70 2.81 -6.77
CA SER A 142 -33.43 3.46 -6.49
C SER A 142 -32.23 2.54 -6.68
N TYR A 143 -31.21 3.03 -7.38
CA TYR A 143 -29.91 2.38 -7.51
C TYR A 143 -28.81 3.38 -7.13
N LEU A 144 -27.94 2.98 -6.20
CA LEU A 144 -26.85 3.82 -5.64
C LEU A 144 -27.29 5.20 -5.15
N GLY A 145 -28.52 5.32 -4.65
CA GLY A 145 -29.12 6.55 -4.10
C GLY A 145 -29.85 7.42 -5.12
N GLU A 146 -29.64 7.21 -6.42
CA GLU A 146 -30.39 7.87 -7.50
C GLU A 146 -31.66 7.08 -7.85
N LEU A 147 -32.65 7.73 -8.48
CA LEU A 147 -33.88 7.10 -8.97
C LEU A 147 -33.76 6.80 -10.47
N ASP A 148 -33.97 5.54 -10.88
CA ASP A 148 -33.82 5.13 -12.27
C ASP A 148 -34.91 4.14 -12.73
N SER A 149 -35.02 3.93 -14.04
CA SER A 149 -35.84 2.84 -14.60
C SER A 149 -35.09 1.51 -14.52
N ILE A 150 -35.65 0.55 -13.78
CA ILE A 150 -35.06 -0.78 -13.54
C ILE A 150 -35.89 -1.85 -14.26
N ALA A 151 -35.23 -2.80 -14.92
CA ALA A 151 -35.85 -3.93 -15.60
C ALA A 151 -35.28 -5.26 -15.11
N THR A 152 -36.15 -6.19 -14.72
CA THR A 152 -35.75 -7.57 -14.36
C THR A 152 -36.01 -8.51 -15.54
N ILE A 153 -34.96 -9.21 -15.97
CA ILE A 153 -34.96 -10.22 -17.03
C ILE A 153 -34.73 -11.59 -16.37
N ALA A 154 -35.66 -12.52 -16.56
CA ALA A 154 -35.50 -13.92 -16.12
C ALA A 154 -35.21 -14.83 -17.32
N THR A 155 -34.33 -15.81 -17.15
CA THR A 155 -34.04 -16.84 -18.16
C THR A 155 -34.68 -18.18 -17.80
N SER A 156 -34.96 -19.01 -18.81
CA SER A 156 -35.43 -20.39 -18.60
C SER A 156 -34.34 -21.32 -18.05
N GLY A 157 -33.08 -20.87 -17.97
CA GLY A 157 -32.00 -21.56 -17.27
C GLY A 157 -32.02 -21.36 -15.76
N GLY A 158 -32.74 -20.33 -15.27
CA GLY A 158 -32.79 -19.96 -13.85
C GLY A 158 -32.00 -18.69 -13.52
N ASP A 159 -31.06 -18.27 -14.38
CA ASP A 159 -30.36 -16.99 -14.23
C ASP A 159 -31.35 -15.82 -14.32
N THR A 160 -31.16 -14.80 -13.47
CA THR A 160 -31.93 -13.56 -13.44
C THR A 160 -30.98 -12.37 -13.52
N LEU A 161 -31.24 -11.44 -14.44
CA LEU A 161 -30.47 -10.20 -14.60
C LEU A 161 -31.37 -9.01 -14.25
N VAL A 162 -30.81 -8.00 -13.62
CA VAL A 162 -31.47 -6.72 -13.33
C VAL A 162 -30.68 -5.62 -14.00
N LEU A 163 -31.31 -4.87 -14.89
CA LEU A 163 -30.72 -3.77 -15.64
C LEU A 163 -31.26 -2.44 -15.14
N SER A 164 -30.37 -1.47 -14.97
CA SER A 164 -30.63 -0.04 -14.89
C SER A 164 -30.56 0.56 -16.29
N ARG A 165 -31.44 1.54 -16.56
CA ARG A 165 -31.38 2.37 -17.76
C ARG A 165 -30.14 3.27 -17.78
N SER A 166 -29.78 3.82 -16.63
CA SER A 166 -28.73 4.84 -16.51
C SER A 166 -27.33 4.24 -16.30
N TYR A 167 -27.24 3.02 -15.76
CA TYR A 167 -25.99 2.36 -15.33
C TYR A 167 -25.79 0.92 -15.82
N GLY A 168 -26.70 0.34 -16.62
CA GLY A 168 -26.48 -0.99 -17.22
C GLY A 168 -26.77 -2.16 -16.27
N LEU A 169 -25.90 -3.17 -16.19
CA LEU A 169 -26.16 -4.32 -15.30
C LEU A 169 -25.99 -3.94 -13.83
N VAL A 170 -27.06 -4.03 -13.02
CA VAL A 170 -27.01 -3.72 -11.58
C VAL A 170 -27.02 -4.96 -10.70
N ARG A 171 -27.51 -6.10 -11.22
CA ARG A 171 -27.45 -7.38 -10.49
C ARG A 171 -27.55 -8.56 -11.44
N MET A 172 -26.77 -9.60 -11.18
CA MET A 172 -26.96 -10.92 -11.78
C MET A 172 -27.12 -11.95 -10.67
N VAL A 173 -28.12 -12.83 -10.79
CA VAL A 173 -28.27 -14.04 -9.99
C VAL A 173 -28.10 -15.22 -10.94
N ARG A 174 -27.16 -16.11 -10.65
CA ARG A 174 -26.94 -17.34 -11.39
C ARG A 174 -27.85 -18.45 -10.88
N SER A 175 -28.12 -19.41 -11.75
CA SER A 175 -28.97 -20.58 -11.50
C SER A 175 -28.44 -21.54 -10.42
N ASP A 176 -27.17 -21.43 -10.03
CA ASP A 176 -26.57 -22.10 -8.85
C ASP A 176 -26.81 -21.37 -7.52
N GLY A 177 -27.31 -20.13 -7.56
CA GLY A 177 -27.54 -19.26 -6.41
C GLY A 177 -26.49 -18.17 -6.20
N THR A 178 -25.41 -18.14 -6.98
CA THR A 178 -24.39 -17.08 -6.93
C THR A 178 -25.01 -15.73 -7.29
N ILE A 179 -24.69 -14.68 -6.53
CA ILE A 179 -25.16 -13.32 -6.77
C ILE A 179 -23.96 -12.47 -7.15
N TYR A 180 -24.12 -11.57 -8.10
CA TYR A 180 -23.22 -10.43 -8.34
C TYR A 180 -24.08 -9.18 -8.22
N ALA A 181 -23.93 -8.44 -7.14
CA ALA A 181 -24.67 -7.21 -6.87
C ALA A 181 -23.77 -6.00 -7.17
N GLY A 182 -24.22 -5.11 -8.05
CA GLY A 182 -23.53 -3.86 -8.34
C GLY A 182 -23.60 -2.96 -7.11
N ILE A 183 -22.45 -2.64 -6.55
CA ILE A 183 -22.29 -1.83 -5.34
C ILE A 183 -21.70 -0.45 -5.64
N GLY A 184 -21.06 -0.25 -6.80
CA GLY A 184 -20.60 1.08 -7.23
C GLY A 184 -20.28 1.20 -8.71
N VAL A 185 -20.13 2.45 -9.17
CA VAL A 185 -19.77 2.80 -10.54
C VAL A 185 -18.78 3.98 -10.54
N GLU A 186 -17.57 3.73 -11.01
CA GLU A 186 -16.55 4.75 -11.31
C GLU A 186 -16.84 5.39 -12.68
N GLY A 187 -16.65 6.71 -12.78
CA GLY A 187 -17.08 7.56 -13.88
C GLY A 187 -18.15 8.60 -13.47
N PRO A 188 -19.27 8.20 -12.84
CA PRO A 188 -20.20 9.09 -12.15
C PRO A 188 -19.90 9.25 -10.64
N GLU A 189 -18.90 8.52 -10.11
CA GLU A 189 -18.51 8.44 -8.69
C GLU A 189 -19.69 8.12 -7.74
N LEU A 190 -20.32 6.95 -7.92
CA LEU A 190 -21.47 6.50 -7.12
C LEU A 190 -21.23 5.15 -6.46
N GLY A 191 -21.66 5.00 -5.20
CA GLY A 191 -21.55 3.73 -4.46
C GLY A 191 -20.12 3.39 -4.05
N GLU A 192 -19.83 2.10 -3.87
CA GLU A 192 -18.53 1.59 -3.43
C GLU A 192 -17.50 1.61 -4.58
N LEU A 193 -16.49 2.45 -4.42
CA LEU A 193 -15.42 2.68 -5.40
C LEU A 193 -14.12 2.00 -4.94
N PHE A 194 -13.18 1.74 -5.85
CA PHE A 194 -11.81 1.48 -5.39
C PHE A 194 -11.27 2.76 -4.73
N PRO A 195 -10.83 2.68 -3.45
CA PRO A 195 -10.35 3.86 -2.74
C PRO A 195 -9.14 4.44 -3.46
N ASP A 196 -9.13 5.76 -3.66
CA ASP A 196 -7.94 6.46 -4.13
C ASP A 196 -6.87 6.32 -3.05
N PRO A 197 -5.60 5.98 -3.38
CA PRO A 197 -4.58 5.73 -2.36
C PRO A 197 -4.35 6.85 -1.32
N ILE A 198 -4.76 8.10 -1.57
CA ILE A 198 -4.78 9.16 -0.54
C ILE A 198 -5.77 8.90 0.61
N GLU A 199 -6.83 8.12 0.39
CA GLU A 199 -7.86 7.77 1.38
C GLU A 199 -7.33 6.81 2.46
N PHE A 200 -6.29 6.03 2.13
CA PHE A 200 -5.50 5.32 3.15
C PHE A 200 -4.71 6.27 4.05
N PHE A 201 -4.28 7.43 3.53
CA PHE A 201 -3.43 8.39 4.25
C PHE A 201 -4.22 9.67 4.57
N GLN A 202 -5.28 9.58 5.39
CA GLN A 202 -6.09 10.75 5.79
C GLN A 202 -5.71 11.31 7.17
N TYR A 203 -4.42 11.61 7.34
CA TYR A 203 -3.87 12.10 8.61
C TYR A 203 -4.33 13.52 8.94
N ASN A 204 -4.64 13.74 10.21
CA ASN A 204 -5.05 15.02 10.78
C ASN A 204 -4.09 15.52 11.85
N SER A 205 -4.26 16.80 12.23
CA SER A 205 -3.40 17.45 13.22
C SER A 205 -3.57 16.82 14.61
N GLY A 206 -2.48 16.28 15.16
CA GLY A 206 -2.46 15.55 16.42
C GLY A 206 -2.56 14.03 16.29
N ASP A 207 -2.72 13.48 15.08
CA ASP A 207 -2.70 12.03 14.88
C ASP A 207 -1.32 11.43 15.19
N VAL A 208 -1.30 10.19 15.66
CA VAL A 208 -0.10 9.48 16.10
C VAL A 208 -0.08 8.07 15.52
N LEU A 209 1.00 7.70 14.82
CA LEU A 209 1.28 6.32 14.44
C LEU A 209 2.50 5.80 15.20
N GLN A 210 2.46 4.56 15.66
CA GLN A 210 3.59 3.89 16.28
C GLN A 210 3.80 2.49 15.72
N TYR A 211 4.95 2.27 15.12
CA TYR A 211 5.37 1.00 14.57
C TYR A 211 6.39 0.29 15.46
N HIS A 212 6.35 -1.03 15.46
CA HIS A 212 7.45 -1.89 15.90
C HIS A 212 8.21 -2.37 14.67
N ARG A 213 9.52 -2.11 14.63
CA ARG A 213 10.43 -2.62 13.60
C ARG A 213 11.40 -3.63 14.18
N TYR A 214 11.51 -4.78 13.54
CA TYR A 214 12.45 -5.82 13.94
C TYR A 214 12.94 -6.64 12.74
N GLY A 215 14.13 -7.21 12.87
CA GLY A 215 14.74 -7.98 11.79
C GLY A 215 16.23 -8.23 11.97
N MET A 216 16.88 -8.67 10.90
CA MET A 216 18.31 -8.99 10.82
C MET A 216 18.92 -8.39 9.54
N LEU A 217 20.01 -7.63 9.70
CA LEU A 217 20.84 -7.12 8.61
C LEU A 217 22.24 -7.72 8.69
N MET A 218 22.80 -8.10 7.54
CA MET A 218 24.19 -8.57 7.43
C MET A 218 25.12 -7.37 7.21
N TYR A 219 26.06 -7.15 8.12
CA TYR A 219 27.11 -6.13 8.00
C TYR A 219 28.47 -6.81 7.78
N GLY A 220 28.80 -7.06 6.51
CA GLY A 220 30.00 -7.83 6.14
C GLY A 220 29.80 -9.32 6.41
N SER A 221 30.50 -9.87 7.40
CA SER A 221 30.30 -11.23 7.93
C SER A 221 29.33 -11.31 9.10
N ASP A 222 28.94 -10.17 9.67
CA ASP A 222 28.33 -10.12 11.00
C ASP A 222 26.82 -9.86 10.88
N TRP A 223 26.01 -10.83 11.34
CA TRP A 223 24.58 -10.64 11.51
C TRP A 223 24.27 -9.69 12.66
N ARG A 224 23.41 -8.71 12.42
CA ARG A 224 22.93 -7.76 13.42
C ARG A 224 21.41 -7.76 13.47
N GLU A 225 20.89 -8.29 14.57
CA GLU A 225 19.51 -8.05 14.97
C GLU A 225 19.28 -6.55 15.23
N PHE A 226 18.14 -6.04 14.78
CA PHE A 226 17.60 -4.75 15.18
C PHE A 226 16.18 -4.94 15.71
N ASN A 227 15.83 -4.16 16.73
CA ASN A 227 14.52 -4.19 17.35
C ASN A 227 14.26 -2.82 17.99
N TYR A 228 13.44 -2.01 17.33
CA TYR A 228 13.16 -0.63 17.74
C TYR A 228 11.74 -0.23 17.37
N TYR A 229 11.26 0.83 18.02
CA TYR A 229 9.96 1.43 17.75
C TYR A 229 10.16 2.76 17.04
N ILE A 230 9.25 3.07 16.13
CA ILE A 230 9.16 4.36 15.44
C ILE A 230 7.83 4.98 15.86
N LYS A 231 7.83 6.24 16.29
CA LYS A 231 6.60 7.02 16.48
C LYS A 231 6.62 8.24 15.57
N THR A 232 5.54 8.47 14.84
CA THR A 232 5.27 9.70 14.09
C THR A 232 4.09 10.41 14.74
N ILE A 233 4.23 11.69 15.06
CA ILE A 233 3.14 12.59 15.48
C ILE A 233 2.93 13.61 14.36
N TYR A 234 1.70 13.75 13.88
CA TYR A 234 1.34 14.67 12.82
C TYR A 234 0.98 16.06 13.36
N GLY A 235 1.45 17.10 12.68
CA GLY A 235 1.40 18.51 13.09
C GLY A 235 0.37 19.31 12.29
N GLU A 236 0.73 20.51 11.86
CA GLU A 236 -0.10 21.35 10.97
C GLU A 236 -0.30 20.67 9.61
N ARG A 237 -1.56 20.60 9.14
CA ARG A 237 -2.02 20.14 7.83
C ARG A 237 -2.48 21.34 7.00
N VAL A 238 -2.15 21.35 5.71
CA VAL A 238 -2.59 22.37 4.74
C VAL A 238 -3.10 21.66 3.48
N ASP A 239 -4.41 21.67 3.31
CA ASP A 239 -5.12 21.08 2.17
C ASP A 239 -5.02 21.93 0.89
N SER A 240 -5.16 21.27 -0.26
CA SER A 240 -5.21 21.85 -1.61
C SER A 240 -6.30 21.18 -2.45
N ASP A 241 -6.56 21.70 -3.66
CA ASP A 241 -7.47 21.06 -4.62
C ASP A 241 -6.97 19.68 -5.12
N THR A 242 -5.73 19.29 -4.81
CA THR A 242 -5.07 18.06 -5.28
C THR A 242 -4.69 17.08 -4.15
N GLY A 243 -4.82 17.46 -2.88
CA GLY A 243 -4.37 16.65 -1.74
C GLY A 243 -4.11 17.51 -0.51
N TYR A 244 -3.06 17.19 0.25
CA TYR A 244 -2.62 18.00 1.38
C TYR A 244 -1.12 17.83 1.68
N THR A 245 -0.54 18.85 2.31
CA THR A 245 0.76 18.75 2.98
C THR A 245 0.56 18.64 4.48
N ILE A 246 1.38 17.85 5.17
CA ILE A 246 1.33 17.75 6.63
C ILE A 246 2.75 17.73 7.23
N SER A 247 2.94 18.57 8.25
CA SER A 247 4.16 18.52 9.07
C SER A 247 4.12 17.34 10.03
N PHE A 248 5.28 16.83 10.43
CA PHE A 248 5.35 15.74 11.41
C PHE A 248 6.60 15.81 12.28
N THR A 249 6.54 15.12 13.42
CA THR A 249 7.70 14.81 14.28
C THR A 249 7.82 13.29 14.40
N ARG A 250 8.91 12.72 13.89
CA ARG A 250 9.22 11.28 13.91
C ARG A 250 10.37 11.01 14.89
N GLY A 251 10.21 10.04 15.78
CA GLY A 251 11.19 9.72 16.82
C GLY A 251 11.37 8.21 16.96
N TYR A 252 12.55 7.82 17.45
CA TYR A 252 13.02 6.43 17.47
C TYR A 252 13.33 5.96 18.89
N TYR A 253 12.99 4.72 19.20
CA TYR A 253 13.27 4.10 20.50
C TYR A 253 13.78 2.65 20.33
N GLN A 254 15.07 2.42 20.58
CA GLN A 254 15.67 1.08 20.58
C GLN A 254 15.90 0.59 22.01
N GLN A 255 15.50 -0.65 22.33
CA GLN A 255 15.62 -1.19 23.70
C GLN A 255 17.07 -1.22 24.24
N TRP A 256 18.06 -1.25 23.33
CA TRP A 256 19.48 -1.38 23.64
C TRP A 256 20.28 -0.07 23.52
N PHE A 257 19.72 0.96 22.89
CA PHE A 257 20.38 2.26 22.66
C PHE A 257 19.40 3.42 22.79
N LEU A 258 19.66 4.32 23.74
CA LEU A 258 18.91 5.57 23.89
C LEU A 258 19.51 6.66 23.01
N TYR A 259 19.13 6.65 21.73
CA TYR A 259 19.26 7.79 20.81
C TYR A 259 17.87 8.36 20.49
N PRO A 260 17.25 9.14 21.39
CA PRO A 260 15.97 9.81 21.15
C PRO A 260 16.18 11.02 20.22
N GLU A 261 16.47 10.74 18.94
CA GLU A 261 16.56 11.74 17.90
C GLU A 261 15.17 11.95 17.28
N GLY A 262 14.57 13.10 17.60
CA GLY A 262 13.31 13.56 17.01
C GLY A 262 13.58 14.35 15.74
N VAL A 263 13.24 13.78 14.59
CA VAL A 263 13.31 14.42 13.28
C VAL A 263 11.99 15.10 12.98
N THR A 264 12.02 16.38 12.61
CA THR A 264 10.84 17.14 12.16
C THR A 264 10.88 17.33 10.65
N GLY A 265 9.77 17.11 9.96
CA GLY A 265 9.67 17.26 8.50
C GLY A 265 8.29 17.68 8.01
N VAL A 266 8.15 17.69 6.70
CA VAL A 266 6.88 17.88 5.97
C VAL A 266 6.81 16.81 4.88
N THR A 267 5.63 16.23 4.72
CA THR A 267 5.30 15.25 3.68
C THR A 267 4.06 15.73 2.91
N GLU A 268 4.02 15.42 1.61
CA GLU A 268 2.92 15.72 0.71
C GLU A 268 2.20 14.43 0.32
N PHE A 269 0.88 14.41 0.51
CA PHE A 269 -0.02 13.35 0.10
C PHE A 269 -0.97 13.94 -0.94
N GLY A 270 -0.79 13.63 -2.22
CA GLY A 270 -1.56 14.33 -3.24
C GLY A 270 -1.35 13.89 -4.68
N THR A 271 -2.17 14.46 -5.55
CA THR A 271 -2.02 14.41 -7.00
C THR A 271 -0.86 15.31 -7.43
N GLN A 272 0.18 14.68 -7.98
CA GLN A 272 1.22 15.31 -8.79
C GLN A 272 0.98 15.00 -10.28
N PHE A 273 1.52 15.83 -11.18
CA PHE A 273 1.42 15.63 -12.63
C PHE A 273 2.81 15.42 -13.21
N PHE A 274 3.11 14.20 -13.66
CA PHE A 274 4.43 13.84 -14.17
C PHE A 274 4.52 14.01 -15.70
N PRO A 275 5.62 14.59 -16.22
CA PRO A 275 5.93 14.50 -17.63
C PRO A 275 6.30 13.05 -18.00
N MET A 276 5.86 12.58 -19.16
CA MET A 276 6.29 11.29 -19.71
C MET A 276 7.81 11.25 -19.83
N GLN A 277 8.46 10.42 -19.02
CA GLN A 277 9.87 10.08 -19.17
C GLN A 277 9.99 8.92 -20.17
N PRO A 278 10.75 9.06 -21.27
CA PRO A 278 10.77 8.06 -22.34
C PRO A 278 11.46 6.74 -21.93
N GLU A 279 12.08 6.67 -20.76
CA GLU A 279 12.62 5.43 -20.18
C GLU A 279 11.57 4.54 -19.51
N TYR A 280 10.36 5.05 -19.19
CA TYR A 280 9.34 4.32 -18.44
C TYR A 280 8.02 4.24 -19.24
N PRO A 281 7.53 3.03 -19.61
CA PRO A 281 6.25 2.84 -20.30
C PRO A 281 5.08 2.99 -19.30
N MET A 282 4.94 4.21 -18.79
CA MET A 282 3.91 4.58 -17.82
C MET A 282 2.53 4.41 -18.44
N ASP A 283 2.35 4.73 -19.71
CA ASP A 283 1.13 4.47 -20.48
C ASP A 283 0.60 3.03 -20.28
N VAL A 284 1.43 2.02 -20.51
CA VAL A 284 1.06 0.61 -20.37
C VAL A 284 0.69 0.25 -18.93
N ILE A 285 1.40 0.82 -17.94
CA ILE A 285 1.17 0.54 -16.52
C ILE A 285 -0.10 1.25 -16.01
N LEU A 286 -0.29 2.52 -16.37
CA LEU A 286 -1.43 3.37 -16.00
C LEU A 286 -2.76 2.87 -16.59
N GLU A 287 -2.73 2.27 -17.79
CA GLU A 287 -3.91 1.64 -18.40
C GLU A 287 -4.22 0.25 -17.81
N SER A 288 -3.20 -0.49 -17.39
CA SER A 288 -3.36 -1.84 -16.84
C SER A 288 -3.85 -1.83 -15.39
N TYR A 289 -3.29 -0.97 -14.53
CA TYR A 289 -3.51 -1.01 -13.08
C TYR A 289 -3.86 0.37 -12.47
N PRO A 290 -4.94 1.02 -12.93
CA PRO A 290 -5.38 2.30 -12.39
C PRO A 290 -5.88 2.21 -10.94
N LYS A 291 -5.63 3.25 -10.14
CA LYS A 291 -5.77 3.36 -8.68
C LYS A 291 -4.95 2.37 -7.84
N GLU A 292 -4.32 1.34 -8.42
CA GLU A 292 -3.43 0.46 -7.67
C GLU A 292 -2.15 1.19 -7.21
N LEU A 293 -1.66 0.86 -6.01
CA LEU A 293 -0.43 1.42 -5.46
C LEU A 293 0.79 0.75 -6.11
N LEU A 294 1.33 1.41 -7.11
CA LEU A 294 2.44 0.93 -7.90
C LEU A 294 3.78 1.39 -7.31
N GLN A 295 4.76 0.49 -7.40
CA GLN A 295 6.14 0.68 -6.95
C GLN A 295 7.07 0.47 -8.15
N ILE A 296 8.04 1.37 -8.33
CA ILE A 296 9.10 1.23 -9.34
C ILE A 296 10.44 1.10 -8.60
N LEU A 297 11.16 0.00 -8.84
CA LEU A 297 12.32 -0.48 -8.06
C LEU A 297 13.66 0.20 -8.42
N ASP A 298 14.78 -0.02 -7.67
CA ASP A 298 16.14 0.54 -7.88
C ASP A 298 17.17 -0.38 -8.54
N GLU A 299 18.25 0.17 -9.13
CA GLU A 299 19.31 -0.60 -9.84
C GLU A 299 20.18 -1.46 -8.93
N ASN A 300 19.93 -1.36 -7.62
CA ASN A 300 20.50 -2.15 -6.54
C ASN A 300 19.41 -2.92 -5.72
N GLY A 301 18.11 -2.73 -6.01
CA GLY A 301 16.95 -3.38 -5.38
C GLY A 301 15.96 -2.51 -4.58
N ASN A 302 16.14 -1.18 -4.46
CA ASN A 302 15.26 -0.26 -3.69
C ASN A 302 14.00 0.16 -4.51
N ILE A 303 13.34 1.33 -4.32
CA ILE A 303 11.93 1.60 -4.77
C ILE A 303 11.48 3.09 -5.08
N GLN A 304 11.96 3.85 -6.08
CA GLN A 304 11.96 5.35 -6.18
C GLN A 304 10.67 6.10 -5.82
N TYR A 305 9.52 5.59 -6.25
CA TYR A 305 8.24 6.23 -5.98
C TYR A 305 7.22 5.15 -5.63
N SER A 306 6.28 5.51 -4.75
CA SER A 306 4.99 4.85 -4.65
C SER A 306 3.88 5.81 -5.05
N PHE A 307 3.00 5.36 -5.93
CA PHE A 307 1.94 6.19 -6.48
C PHE A 307 0.71 5.39 -6.92
N ALA A 308 -0.44 6.06 -6.93
CA ALA A 308 -1.63 5.63 -7.64
C ALA A 308 -1.58 6.09 -9.10
N ALA A 309 -1.81 5.15 -10.01
CA ALA A 309 -2.05 5.47 -11.42
C ALA A 309 -3.46 6.05 -11.62
N ASN A 310 -3.64 7.35 -11.89
CA ASN A 310 -4.94 7.88 -12.27
C ASN A 310 -5.03 8.09 -13.79
N ARG A 311 -6.19 7.74 -14.39
CA ARG A 311 -6.36 7.71 -15.86
C ARG A 311 -6.44 9.11 -16.49
N ASN A 312 -6.75 10.11 -15.68
CA ASN A 312 -6.94 11.48 -16.14
C ASN A 312 -5.64 12.06 -16.71
N MET A 313 -5.79 12.93 -17.71
CA MET A 313 -4.71 13.79 -18.22
C MET A 313 -5.14 15.25 -18.09
N ASN A 314 -4.19 16.14 -17.83
CA ASN A 314 -4.44 17.58 -17.88
C ASN A 314 -4.43 18.11 -19.33
N ASP A 315 -4.76 19.39 -19.51
CA ASP A 315 -4.78 20.09 -20.81
C ASP A 315 -3.45 20.08 -21.59
N GLN A 316 -2.35 19.64 -20.96
CA GLN A 316 -1.01 19.53 -21.55
C GLN A 316 -0.64 18.08 -21.92
N GLY A 317 -1.53 17.12 -21.70
CA GLY A 317 -1.28 15.69 -21.93
C GLY A 317 -0.44 15.02 -20.85
N LEU A 318 -0.34 15.60 -19.65
CA LEU A 318 0.36 14.98 -18.52
C LEU A 318 -0.62 14.14 -17.70
N HIS A 319 -0.24 12.90 -17.38
CA HIS A 319 -1.06 12.02 -16.55
C HIS A 319 -1.17 12.50 -15.11
N GLN A 320 -2.34 12.31 -14.53
CA GLN A 320 -2.62 12.52 -13.11
C GLN A 320 -2.11 11.32 -12.30
N ILE A 321 -1.26 11.56 -11.30
CA ILE A 321 -0.67 10.50 -10.47
C ILE A 321 -0.78 10.91 -9.01
N SER A 322 -1.40 10.07 -8.15
CA SER A 322 -1.49 10.36 -6.71
C SER A 322 -0.26 9.77 -6.01
N SER A 323 0.76 10.58 -5.75
CA SER A 323 2.03 10.16 -5.15
C SER A 323 2.07 10.41 -3.63
N ILE A 324 3.05 9.79 -2.98
CA ILE A 324 3.33 9.92 -1.55
C ILE A 324 4.80 10.32 -1.39
N GLU A 325 5.05 11.56 -0.95
CA GLU A 325 6.40 12.13 -0.88
C GLU A 325 6.72 12.68 0.53
N ASP A 326 7.82 12.22 1.13
CA ASP A 326 8.31 12.56 2.46
C ASP A 326 9.72 13.14 2.26
N SER A 327 9.80 14.48 2.29
CA SER A 327 10.90 15.27 1.70
C SER A 327 12.13 15.40 2.60
N ILE A 328 12.57 14.28 3.18
CA ILE A 328 13.76 14.23 4.05
C ILE A 328 14.89 13.50 3.34
N GLU A 329 15.89 14.28 2.91
CA GLU A 329 17.23 13.74 2.65
C GLU A 329 17.84 13.20 3.95
N ASP A 330 18.47 12.03 3.85
CA ASP A 330 19.27 11.31 4.83
C ASP A 330 18.54 10.36 5.84
N TYR A 331 19.08 9.14 5.93
CA TYR A 331 18.68 7.97 6.73
C TYR A 331 17.18 7.69 7.00
N ARG A 332 16.61 6.82 6.14
CA ARG A 332 15.47 5.91 6.45
C ARG A 332 14.14 6.62 6.73
N SER A 333 13.62 7.29 5.72
CA SER A 333 12.31 7.95 5.66
C SER A 333 11.14 6.96 5.56
N TYR A 334 10.85 6.20 6.63
CA TYR A 334 9.72 5.24 6.66
C TYR A 334 8.36 5.95 6.80
N ASN A 335 7.96 6.58 5.70
CA ASN A 335 6.63 6.58 5.07
C ASN A 335 6.74 6.94 3.57
N THR A 336 7.93 7.34 3.05
CA THR A 336 8.29 7.15 1.62
C THR A 336 8.89 5.78 1.34
N ILE A 337 9.03 5.54 0.04
CA ILE A 337 9.50 4.34 -0.64
C ILE A 337 10.42 4.90 -1.80
N SER A 338 11.75 4.59 -1.88
CA SER A 338 12.73 5.13 -2.90
C SER A 338 13.91 4.13 -3.27
N GLU A 339 14.75 4.01 -4.37
CA GLU A 339 15.17 4.70 -5.65
C GLU A 339 15.03 3.88 -7.03
N TYR A 340 15.73 4.17 -8.19
CA TYR A 340 15.59 3.57 -9.59
C TYR A 340 16.82 2.75 -10.18
N PRO A 341 16.76 1.79 -11.18
CA PRO A 341 15.97 0.53 -11.36
C PRO A 341 16.68 -0.80 -11.87
N THR A 342 16.50 -2.01 -11.25
CA THR A 342 17.19 -3.29 -11.64
C THR A 342 16.63 -3.99 -12.88
N ASN A 343 17.50 -4.19 -13.87
CA ASN A 343 17.46 -5.11 -15.03
C ASN A 343 16.28 -6.11 -15.15
N MET A 344 15.52 -5.97 -16.26
CA MET A 344 14.52 -6.93 -16.73
C MET A 344 15.13 -8.30 -17.06
N TYR A 345 15.19 -9.21 -16.08
CA TYR A 345 15.25 -10.65 -16.36
C TYR A 345 13.84 -11.21 -16.47
N ASN A 346 13.59 -11.98 -17.55
CA ASN A 346 12.33 -12.72 -17.74
C ASN A 346 12.27 -13.87 -16.71
N ASN A 347 11.79 -13.55 -15.51
CA ASN A 347 11.81 -14.43 -14.34
C ASN A 347 10.75 -15.53 -14.40
N LEU A 348 10.93 -16.48 -15.31
CA LEU A 348 10.22 -17.77 -15.38
C LEU A 348 10.66 -18.74 -14.25
N TYR A 349 10.95 -18.21 -13.07
CA TYR A 349 11.40 -18.97 -11.89
C TYR A 349 10.63 -18.50 -10.64
N PRO A 350 9.76 -19.35 -10.04
CA PRO A 350 8.99 -19.02 -8.84
C PRO A 350 9.82 -19.06 -7.53
N LEU A 351 11.14 -18.91 -7.63
CA LEU A 351 12.08 -18.83 -6.50
C LEU A 351 12.60 -17.40 -6.37
N ILE A 352 11.71 -16.46 -6.07
CA ILE A 352 12.14 -15.16 -5.53
C ILE A 352 12.57 -15.43 -4.08
N GLU A 353 13.87 -15.35 -3.80
CA GLU A 353 14.44 -15.66 -2.48
C GLU A 353 14.09 -14.62 -1.40
N GLN A 354 13.26 -13.62 -1.72
CA GLN A 354 12.80 -12.52 -0.86
C GLN A 354 11.33 -12.16 -1.19
N GLY A 355 10.39 -12.48 -0.30
CA GLY A 355 8.99 -12.07 -0.43
C GLY A 355 8.76 -10.72 0.23
N ILE A 356 8.59 -9.65 -0.57
CA ILE A 356 8.14 -8.34 -0.08
C ILE A 356 6.63 -8.37 0.15
N PHE A 357 6.15 -7.79 1.25
CA PHE A 357 4.73 -7.61 1.52
C PHE A 357 4.43 -6.20 2.03
N ASN A 358 3.31 -5.64 1.57
CA ASN A 358 2.77 -4.35 1.99
C ASN A 358 1.29 -4.55 2.30
N GLU A 359 0.85 -4.21 3.51
CA GLU A 359 -0.53 -4.27 3.98
C GLU A 359 -0.92 -2.88 4.48
N TYR A 360 -2.05 -2.37 3.99
CA TYR A 360 -2.58 -1.03 4.30
C TYR A 360 -3.98 -1.14 4.91
N ILE A 361 -4.38 -0.15 5.70
CA ILE A 361 -5.73 0.02 6.24
C ILE A 361 -6.19 1.43 5.91
N GLU A 362 -7.42 1.58 5.43
CA GLU A 362 -8.04 2.86 5.08
C GLU A 362 -7.99 3.86 6.26
N GLY A 363 -7.74 5.13 5.99
CA GLY A 363 -7.55 6.19 6.99
C GLY A 363 -6.32 6.08 7.92
N ILE A 364 -5.72 4.89 8.07
CA ILE A 364 -4.59 4.62 8.97
C ILE A 364 -3.26 4.53 8.21
N GLY A 365 -3.30 4.16 6.94
CA GLY A 365 -2.14 4.06 6.05
C GLY A 365 -1.50 2.69 6.16
N LEU A 366 -0.18 2.67 6.39
CA LEU A 366 0.58 1.43 6.45
C LEU A 366 0.25 0.64 7.74
N TYR A 367 -0.19 -0.59 7.59
CA TYR A 367 -0.38 -1.52 8.71
C TYR A 367 0.85 -2.41 8.91
N LYS A 368 1.37 -3.00 7.84
CA LYS A 368 2.51 -3.91 7.88
C LYS A 368 3.32 -3.85 6.59
N TRP A 369 4.62 -3.59 6.73
CA TRP A 369 5.62 -3.63 5.65
C TRP A 369 6.70 -4.64 6.01
N GLY A 370 7.30 -5.25 5.01
CA GLY A 370 8.55 -5.97 5.21
C GLY A 370 8.96 -6.82 4.03
N PHE A 371 10.06 -7.53 4.22
CA PHE A 371 10.47 -8.63 3.37
C PHE A 371 10.94 -9.81 4.19
N GLU A 372 10.59 -11.01 3.73
CA GLU A 372 11.08 -12.28 4.29
C GLU A 372 11.93 -13.00 3.25
N SER A 373 13.24 -13.12 3.51
CA SER A 373 14.09 -13.99 2.72
C SER A 373 14.07 -15.43 3.23
N TYR A 374 14.15 -16.37 2.29
CA TYR A 374 14.39 -17.79 2.60
C TYR A 374 15.81 -18.03 3.15
N PHE A 375 16.73 -17.05 3.04
CA PHE A 375 18.15 -17.18 3.37
C PHE A 375 18.70 -15.98 4.17
N GLU A 376 18.02 -15.66 5.28
CA GLU A 376 18.53 -14.96 6.48
C GLU A 376 18.36 -13.41 6.64
N PRO A 377 18.28 -12.54 5.62
CA PRO A 377 17.84 -11.15 5.86
C PRO A 377 16.30 -11.07 5.95
N ARG A 378 15.81 -10.45 7.01
CA ARG A 378 14.39 -10.18 7.28
C ARG A 378 14.27 -8.78 7.85
N ASP A 379 13.34 -7.98 7.36
CA ASP A 379 13.03 -6.67 7.92
C ASP A 379 11.52 -6.50 7.94
N ILE A 380 10.95 -6.20 9.11
CA ILE A 380 9.51 -6.11 9.32
C ILE A 380 9.19 -4.88 10.15
N LEU A 381 8.21 -4.11 9.67
CA LEU A 381 7.60 -2.96 10.31
C LEU A 381 6.10 -3.26 10.47
N ILE A 382 5.59 -3.30 11.70
CA ILE A 382 4.16 -3.55 11.99
C ILE A 382 3.62 -2.43 12.87
N LEU A 383 2.42 -1.94 12.56
CA LEU A 383 1.70 -0.96 13.37
C LEU A 383 1.40 -1.57 14.76
N SER A 384 2.11 -1.07 15.76
CA SER A 384 1.98 -1.49 17.17
C SER A 384 0.89 -0.72 17.92
N GLY A 385 0.49 0.43 17.40
CA GLY A 385 -0.66 1.21 17.83
C GLY A 385 -0.72 2.56 17.14
N SER A 386 -1.88 3.20 17.20
CA SER A 386 -2.09 4.55 16.69
C SER A 386 -3.16 5.27 17.50
N CYS A 387 -3.24 6.59 17.31
CA CYS A 387 -4.36 7.44 17.67
C CYS A 387 -4.68 8.27 16.42
N VAL A 388 -5.77 7.95 15.73
CA VAL A 388 -6.18 8.61 14.46
C VAL A 388 -7.59 9.14 14.64
N ASN A 389 -7.83 10.42 14.35
CA ASN A 389 -9.09 11.12 14.60
C ASN A 389 -9.56 11.06 16.07
N GLY A 390 -8.66 10.74 17.00
CA GLY A 390 -8.92 10.53 18.43
C GLY A 390 -9.19 9.08 18.84
N ASP A 391 -9.43 8.16 17.89
CA ASP A 391 -9.61 6.74 18.17
C ASP A 391 -8.25 6.04 18.32
N THR A 392 -8.06 5.38 19.46
CA THR A 392 -6.79 4.73 19.82
C THR A 392 -6.87 3.22 19.63
N ILE A 393 -5.98 2.66 18.80
CA ILE A 393 -5.79 1.22 18.61
C ILE A 393 -4.39 0.76 19.06
N GLY A 394 -4.26 -0.51 19.42
CA GLY A 394 -2.98 -1.11 19.82
C GLY A 394 -2.42 -0.55 21.14
N SER A 395 -1.12 -0.25 21.18
CA SER A 395 -0.41 0.17 22.40
C SER A 395 0.62 1.27 22.13
N LEU A 396 0.34 2.50 22.57
CA LEU A 396 1.26 3.63 22.47
C LEU A 396 2.22 3.70 23.69
N ILE A 397 3.52 3.61 23.41
CA ILE A 397 4.61 3.88 24.36
C ILE A 397 4.66 5.41 24.61
N PRO A 398 4.92 5.90 25.83
CA PRO A 398 4.93 7.34 26.12
C PRO A 398 5.97 8.12 25.31
N ASP A 399 5.64 9.37 24.94
CA ASP A 399 6.45 10.21 24.05
C ASP A 399 7.85 10.52 24.59
N ALA A 400 8.02 10.51 25.92
CA ALA A 400 9.31 10.68 26.59
C ALA A 400 10.35 9.58 26.25
N TYR A 401 9.95 8.45 25.66
CA TYR A 401 10.88 7.42 25.16
C TYR A 401 11.41 7.70 23.74
N PHE A 402 10.70 8.51 22.95
CA PHE A 402 11.05 8.84 21.56
C PHE A 402 11.63 10.26 21.40
N PHE A 403 11.06 11.22 22.15
CA PHE A 403 11.32 12.67 22.03
C PHE A 403 11.86 13.23 23.35
N GLY A 404 12.77 12.47 23.99
CA GLY A 404 13.00 12.52 25.43
C GLY A 404 13.39 13.88 26.02
N THR A 405 12.45 14.54 26.70
CA THR A 405 12.67 15.74 27.54
C THR A 405 13.25 15.42 28.92
N LEU A 406 14.06 14.37 29.03
CA LEU A 406 15.03 14.26 30.12
C LEU A 406 16.10 15.34 29.88
N GLY A 407 16.21 16.30 30.80
CA GLY A 407 16.97 17.54 30.62
C GLY A 407 18.48 17.36 30.42
N MET A 408 18.88 16.93 29.23
CA MET A 408 20.25 17.05 28.73
C MET A 408 20.45 18.46 28.20
N ASN A 409 21.46 19.17 28.72
CA ASN A 409 21.89 20.41 28.11
C ASN A 409 22.43 20.09 26.71
N ASN A 410 21.99 20.81 25.67
CA ASN A 410 22.45 20.64 24.28
C ASN A 410 23.89 21.16 24.03
N THR A 411 24.79 20.88 24.97
CA THR A 411 26.21 20.70 24.71
C THR A 411 26.47 19.22 24.54
N VAL A 412 26.63 18.76 23.30
CA VAL A 412 27.23 17.44 23.02
C VAL A 412 28.69 17.49 23.48
N ALA A 413 28.91 17.19 24.76
CA ALA A 413 30.21 16.76 25.24
C ALA A 413 30.44 15.37 24.64
N ALA A 414 31.14 15.32 23.51
CA ALA A 414 31.52 14.07 22.84
C ALA A 414 32.05 13.09 23.90
N ILE A 415 31.39 11.93 24.02
CA ILE A 415 31.63 10.99 25.11
C ILE A 415 32.98 10.32 24.83
N PRO A 416 34.09 10.77 25.46
CA PRO A 416 35.40 10.63 24.82
C PRO A 416 35.99 9.22 24.89
N TYR A 417 35.24 8.30 25.51
CA TYR A 417 35.59 6.90 25.73
C TYR A 417 34.32 6.04 25.66
N HIS A 418 34.44 4.82 25.15
CA HIS A 418 33.38 3.80 25.17
C HIS A 418 33.98 2.42 25.44
N LEU A 419 33.40 1.65 26.37
CA LEU A 419 33.71 0.22 26.50
C LEU A 419 32.97 -0.54 25.40
N ILE A 420 33.71 -1.22 24.52
CA ILE A 420 33.15 -1.97 23.38
C ILE A 420 32.39 -3.22 23.85
N SER A 421 32.80 -3.80 24.98
CA SER A 421 31.99 -4.74 25.74
C SER A 421 31.97 -4.37 27.21
N THR A 422 30.82 -4.56 27.85
CA THR A 422 30.67 -4.47 29.31
C THR A 422 30.69 -5.84 30.00
N LEU A 423 30.95 -6.92 29.25
CA LEU A 423 31.14 -8.29 29.73
C LEU A 423 32.40 -8.90 29.09
N CYS A 424 33.36 -9.32 29.90
CA CYS A 424 34.68 -9.79 29.43
C CYS A 424 35.33 -10.82 30.36
N ASP A 425 36.33 -11.56 29.87
CA ASP A 425 37.04 -12.60 30.65
C ASP A 425 38.50 -12.23 30.97
N LYS A 426 39.24 -11.71 29.97
CA LYS A 426 40.67 -11.38 30.04
C LYS A 426 41.00 -9.96 29.61
N GLU A 427 40.27 -9.40 28.65
CA GLU A 427 40.56 -8.08 28.07
C GLU A 427 39.32 -7.20 28.01
N LEU A 428 39.49 -5.94 28.37
CA LEU A 428 38.47 -4.89 28.24
C LEU A 428 38.90 -3.96 27.09
N LEU A 429 38.12 -3.94 26.02
CA LEU A 429 38.36 -3.09 24.85
C LEU A 429 37.72 -1.71 25.03
N ILE A 430 38.52 -0.66 24.94
CA ILE A 430 38.11 0.74 25.06
C ILE A 430 38.37 1.47 23.74
N LYS A 431 37.34 2.06 23.16
CA LYS A 431 37.47 3.08 22.10
C LYS A 431 37.62 4.46 22.76
N SER A 432 38.42 5.35 22.17
CA SER A 432 38.42 6.78 22.50
C SER A 432 38.39 7.65 21.24
N ASP A 433 37.71 8.79 21.31
CA ASP A 433 37.50 9.68 20.15
C ASP A 433 38.76 10.47 19.73
N SER A 434 39.87 10.27 20.44
CA SER A 434 41.19 10.78 20.04
C SER A 434 42.31 9.86 20.55
N ASP A 435 43.48 9.97 19.93
CA ASP A 435 44.74 9.37 20.42
C ASP A 435 45.36 10.17 21.58
N ALA A 436 44.60 11.05 22.24
CA ALA A 436 45.07 11.84 23.37
C ALA A 436 45.36 10.93 24.58
N ARG A 437 46.56 11.09 25.16
CA ARG A 437 46.97 10.32 26.34
C ARG A 437 46.03 10.60 27.51
N SER A 438 45.32 9.55 27.92
CA SER A 438 44.25 9.63 28.91
C SER A 438 44.53 8.66 30.04
N GLU A 439 44.62 9.13 31.27
CA GLU A 439 44.83 8.25 32.43
C GLU A 439 43.51 7.53 32.77
N TRP A 440 43.59 6.24 33.05
CA TRP A 440 42.46 5.40 33.41
C TRP A 440 42.69 4.65 34.72
N THR A 441 41.61 4.22 35.35
CA THR A 441 41.61 3.43 36.58
C THR A 441 40.41 2.48 36.59
N ILE A 442 40.59 1.27 37.12
CA ILE A 442 39.52 0.33 37.42
C ILE A 442 39.35 0.27 38.94
N ILE A 443 38.12 0.51 39.41
CA ILE A 443 37.71 0.36 40.81
C ILE A 443 36.70 -0.78 40.98
N ASP A 444 36.61 -1.34 42.19
CA ASP A 444 35.48 -2.19 42.59
C ASP A 444 34.31 -1.41 43.21
N LEU A 445 33.22 -2.11 43.52
CA LEU A 445 32.03 -1.54 44.17
C LEU A 445 32.26 -1.05 45.61
N HIS A 446 33.46 -1.23 46.18
CA HIS A 446 33.88 -0.67 47.46
C HIS A 446 34.80 0.55 47.29
N GLY A 447 34.99 1.03 46.05
CA GLY A 447 35.86 2.17 45.73
C GLY A 447 37.35 1.86 45.80
N ARG A 448 37.76 0.58 45.86
CA ARG A 448 39.18 0.22 45.89
C ARG A 448 39.75 0.26 44.48
N HIS A 449 40.83 1.00 44.29
CA HIS A 449 41.57 1.06 43.02
C HIS A 449 42.33 -0.26 42.82
N LEU A 450 42.07 -0.95 41.69
CA LEU A 450 42.62 -2.29 41.41
C LEU A 450 43.67 -2.28 40.29
N LYS A 451 43.45 -1.48 39.25
CA LYS A 451 44.36 -1.28 38.10
C LYS A 451 44.30 0.16 37.62
N HIS A 452 45.37 0.64 37.00
CA HIS A 452 45.43 1.97 36.37
C HIS A 452 46.47 1.97 35.24
N GLY A 453 46.44 3.00 34.39
CA GLY A 453 47.40 3.19 33.30
C GLY A 453 47.00 4.33 32.35
N THR A 454 47.66 4.40 31.19
CA THR A 454 47.39 5.43 30.16
C THR A 454 46.86 4.79 28.88
N LEU A 455 45.72 5.27 28.36
CA LEU A 455 45.30 5.00 26.98
C LEU A 455 46.23 5.75 26.01
N ARG A 456 46.62 5.11 24.91
CA ARG A 456 47.61 5.66 23.96
C ARG A 456 47.12 5.74 22.51
N HIS A 457 45.99 5.11 22.24
CA HIS A 457 45.41 4.94 20.92
C HIS A 457 43.89 4.94 21.05
N SER A 458 43.22 5.50 20.04
CA SER A 458 41.77 5.53 19.80
C SER A 458 41.07 4.15 19.85
N LEU A 459 41.83 3.06 19.77
CA LEU A 459 41.43 1.74 20.24
C LEU A 459 42.52 1.16 21.15
N SER A 460 42.18 0.84 22.40
CA SER A 460 43.10 0.33 23.42
C SER A 460 42.51 -0.89 24.12
N SER A 461 43.32 -1.93 24.35
CA SER A 461 42.95 -3.06 25.22
C SER A 461 43.55 -2.91 26.61
N VAL A 462 42.80 -3.29 27.64
CA VAL A 462 43.23 -3.35 29.04
C VAL A 462 43.03 -4.77 29.57
N ASP A 463 44.13 -5.41 29.99
CA ASP A 463 44.08 -6.68 30.72
C ASP A 463 43.21 -6.55 31.99
N VAL A 464 42.23 -7.43 32.11
CA VAL A 464 41.39 -7.67 33.29
C VAL A 464 41.44 -9.13 33.77
N GLY A 465 42.23 -10.00 33.12
CA GLY A 465 42.33 -11.44 33.42
C GLY A 465 42.92 -11.80 34.78
N SER A 466 43.47 -10.82 35.51
CA SER A 466 43.85 -10.94 36.93
C SER A 466 42.82 -10.40 37.93
N LEU A 467 41.72 -9.80 37.48
CA LEU A 467 40.58 -9.42 38.33
C LEU A 467 39.68 -10.64 38.59
N ALA A 468 39.09 -10.73 39.78
CA ALA A 468 38.15 -11.80 40.09
C ALA A 468 36.84 -11.65 39.29
N THR A 469 36.08 -12.74 39.14
CA THR A 469 34.70 -12.69 38.61
C THR A 469 33.86 -11.73 39.45
N GLY A 470 33.23 -10.74 38.83
CA GLY A 470 32.51 -9.68 39.53
C GLY A 470 32.34 -8.39 38.73
N THR A 471 31.71 -7.39 39.35
CA THR A 471 31.36 -6.10 38.73
C THR A 471 32.36 -5.01 39.14
N TYR A 472 32.80 -4.23 38.16
CA TYR A 472 33.80 -3.17 38.30
C TYR A 472 33.35 -1.89 37.58
N VAL A 473 34.00 -0.78 37.89
CA VAL A 473 33.84 0.48 37.15
C VAL A 473 35.19 0.86 36.56
N PHE A 474 35.23 1.01 35.24
CA PHE A 474 36.34 1.64 34.54
C PHE A 474 36.11 3.16 34.53
N MET A 475 37.15 3.93 34.78
CA MET A 475 37.15 5.38 34.85
C MET A 475 38.29 5.92 33.97
N ALA A 476 38.04 6.99 33.23
CA ALA A 476 39.05 7.69 32.44
C ALA A 476 38.99 9.20 32.70
N SER A 477 40.16 9.83 32.82
CA SER A 477 40.31 11.26 33.10
C SER A 477 41.05 11.96 31.96
N SER A 478 40.45 13.02 31.45
CA SER A 478 41.00 13.89 30.41
C SER A 478 41.05 15.35 30.88
N ALA A 479 41.67 16.23 30.10
CA ALA A 479 41.65 17.67 30.38
C ALA A 479 40.25 18.31 30.25
N GLN A 480 39.26 17.58 29.71
CA GLN A 480 37.88 18.03 29.50
C GLN A 480 36.91 17.51 30.57
N GLY A 481 37.30 16.49 31.34
CA GLY A 481 36.45 15.91 32.39
C GLY A 481 36.86 14.51 32.81
N GLN A 482 36.04 13.91 33.68
CA GLN A 482 36.17 12.51 34.12
C GLN A 482 34.96 11.71 33.65
N TRP A 483 35.21 10.57 33.04
CA TRP A 483 34.21 9.64 32.51
C TRP A 483 34.30 8.30 33.25
N SER A 484 33.20 7.55 33.29
CA SER A 484 33.18 6.21 33.89
C SER A 484 32.07 5.32 33.34
N GLN A 485 32.37 4.03 33.11
CA GLN A 485 31.41 3.02 32.68
C GLN A 485 31.61 1.71 33.47
N ARG A 486 30.50 1.05 33.81
CA ARG A 486 30.48 -0.22 34.53
C ARG A 486 30.73 -1.40 33.59
N PHE A 487 31.51 -2.38 34.02
CA PHE A 487 31.68 -3.66 33.32
C PHE A 487 31.69 -4.84 34.31
N VAL A 488 31.62 -6.06 33.78
CA VAL A 488 31.58 -7.31 34.52
C VAL A 488 32.66 -8.25 33.98
N VAL A 489 33.51 -8.77 34.87
CA VAL A 489 34.40 -9.89 34.56
C VAL A 489 33.63 -11.18 34.80
N ALA A 490 33.48 -12.00 33.77
CA ALA A 490 32.86 -13.32 33.80
C ALA A 490 33.86 -14.40 33.34
N ARG A 491 33.73 -15.62 33.87
CA ARG A 491 34.62 -16.76 33.65
C ARG A 491 33.85 -18.07 33.77
#